data_AF-A0A1R4JRW3-F1
#
_entry.id   AF-A0A1R4JRW3-F1
#
_cell.length_a   1.000
_cell.length_b   1.000
_cell.length_c   1.000
_cell.angle_alpha   90.00
_cell.angle_beta   90.00
_cell.angle_gamma   90.00
#
_symmetry.space_group_name_H-M   'P 1'
#
loop_
_entity.id
_entity.type
_entity.pdbx_description
1 polymer ?
#
loop_
_entity_poly.entity_id
_entity_poly.type
_entity_poly.pdbx_seq_one_letter_code
_entity_poly.pdbx_strand_id
1 'polypeptide(L)'
;MLRLDPELRKAAYPLAKQGTVVALRLYLPHVEVFATFSTKGVLLDAELPIDRSEPDVIINAYSVQIINAISTHDSEATEKLQMRGESVQVQLVKQFIMQLGVGNLIRGVIQKFKGGKDKNHPTDAEKADKKESYQLRIKEQQTQINTLTIKNRELETTLKELQSKQKTLMIVTIIAIVVMIGSIIALLMN
;
A
#
# COMPACT_ATOMS: atom_id res chain seq x y z
N MET A 1 -0.86 8.57 15.32
CA MET A 1 -1.20 8.76 13.89
C MET A 1 -2.19 7.73 13.34
N LEU A 2 -2.00 6.41 13.57
CA LEU A 2 -2.89 5.36 13.03
C LEU A 2 -4.36 5.37 13.50
N ARG A 3 -4.69 6.05 14.60
CA ARG A 3 -6.06 6.11 15.13
C ARG A 3 -7.02 6.96 14.28
N LEU A 4 -6.48 7.84 13.44
CA LEU A 4 -7.23 8.91 12.78
C LEU A 4 -7.64 8.58 11.34
N ASP A 5 -7.12 7.49 10.76
CA ASP A 5 -7.43 7.05 9.40
C ASP A 5 -7.72 5.52 9.39
N PRO A 6 -8.97 5.11 9.15
CA PRO A 6 -9.37 3.70 9.15
C PRO A 6 -8.67 2.85 8.10
N GLU A 7 -8.39 3.39 6.91
CA GLU A 7 -7.74 2.66 5.82
C GLU A 7 -6.25 2.51 6.11
N LEU A 8 -5.61 3.56 6.62
CA LEU A 8 -4.23 3.46 7.08
C LEU A 8 -4.06 2.44 8.22
N ARG A 9 -5.06 2.35 9.12
CA ARG A 9 -5.10 1.33 10.17
C ARG A 9 -5.23 -0.08 9.60
N LYS A 10 -6.04 -0.29 8.55
CA LYS A 10 -6.15 -1.59 7.87
C LYS A 10 -4.82 -2.00 7.25
N ALA A 11 -4.13 -1.06 6.58
CA ALA A 11 -2.81 -1.32 5.99
C ALA A 11 -1.74 -1.61 7.05
N ALA A 12 -1.80 -0.97 8.22
CA ALA A 12 -0.87 -1.23 9.32
C ALA A 12 -1.14 -2.54 10.09
N TYR A 13 -2.36 -3.08 10.02
CA TYR A 13 -2.78 -4.20 10.88
C TYR A 13 -2.01 -5.51 10.65
N PRO A 14 -1.70 -5.93 9.42
CA PRO A 14 -0.84 -7.10 9.19
C PRO A 14 0.56 -6.96 9.80
N LEU A 15 1.17 -5.78 9.66
CA LEU A 15 2.47 -5.45 10.26
C LEU A 15 2.40 -5.45 11.79
N ALA A 16 1.33 -4.86 12.34
CA ALA A 16 1.10 -4.80 13.79
C ALA A 16 0.87 -6.18 14.43
N LYS A 17 0.21 -7.11 13.72
CA LYS A 17 0.02 -8.49 14.18
C LYS A 17 1.34 -9.24 14.34
N GLN A 18 2.31 -8.92 13.49
CA GLN A 18 3.64 -9.55 13.49
C GLN A 18 4.64 -8.80 14.39
N GLY A 19 4.23 -7.67 14.98
CA GLY A 19 5.15 -6.81 15.73
C GLY A 19 6.30 -6.29 14.86
N THR A 20 6.05 -6.06 13.56
CA THR A 20 7.09 -5.76 12.58
C THR A 20 7.89 -4.53 12.96
N VAL A 21 9.21 -4.63 12.89
CA VAL A 21 10.16 -3.54 13.11
C VAL A 21 10.82 -3.17 11.79
N VAL A 22 10.62 -1.93 11.35
CA VAL A 22 11.23 -1.40 10.12
C VAL A 22 12.35 -0.43 10.47
N ALA A 23 13.57 -0.72 10.04
CA ALA A 23 14.69 0.22 10.13
C ALA A 23 14.71 1.13 8.88
N LEU A 24 14.66 2.43 9.11
CA LEU A 24 14.82 3.45 8.08
C LEU A 24 16.21 4.05 8.18
N ARG A 25 17.07 3.76 7.20
CA ARG A 25 18.45 4.25 7.09
C ARG A 25 18.52 5.33 6.02
N LEU A 26 18.70 6.57 6.47
CA LEU A 26 18.81 7.74 5.63
C LEU A 26 20.27 8.06 5.36
N TYR A 27 20.62 8.33 4.10
CA TYR A 27 21.99 8.72 3.74
C TYR A 27 22.29 10.20 3.99
N LEU A 28 21.29 11.10 3.82
CA LEU A 28 21.47 12.55 3.90
C LEU A 28 20.24 13.26 4.50
N PRO A 29 20.35 13.87 5.71
CA PRO A 29 21.43 13.63 6.66
C PRO A 29 21.46 12.16 7.08
N HIS A 30 22.62 11.69 7.55
CA HIS A 30 22.73 10.31 8.05
C HIS A 30 21.90 10.16 9.34
N VAL A 31 20.81 9.41 9.26
CA VAL A 31 19.89 9.16 10.37
C VAL A 31 19.36 7.73 10.25
N GLU A 32 19.33 7.01 11.36
CA GLU A 32 18.63 5.72 11.47
C GLU A 32 17.44 5.88 12.43
N VAL A 33 16.27 5.41 12.02
CA VAL A 33 15.05 5.41 12.84
C VAL A 33 14.37 4.06 12.72
N PHE A 34 13.88 3.53 13.83
CA PHE A 34 13.15 2.28 13.89
C PHE A 34 11.65 2.55 14.05
N ALA A 35 10.85 1.95 13.18
CA ALA A 35 9.39 2.01 13.22
C ALA A 35 8.83 0.67 13.68
N THR A 36 8.34 0.60 14.92
CA THR A 36 7.77 -0.61 15.51
C THR A 36 6.25 -0.59 15.39
N PHE A 37 5.71 -1.54 14.62
CA PHE A 37 4.28 -1.67 14.39
C PHE A 37 3.62 -2.48 15.51
N SER A 38 2.63 -1.88 16.17
CA SER A 38 1.83 -2.54 17.20
C SER A 38 0.35 -2.26 17.01
N THR A 39 -0.51 -3.04 17.67
CA THR A 39 -1.96 -2.81 17.68
C THR A 39 -2.35 -1.46 18.29
N LYS A 40 -1.45 -0.83 19.05
CA LYS A 40 -1.65 0.48 19.68
C LYS A 40 -1.20 1.64 18.77
N GLY A 41 -0.35 1.38 17.77
CA GLY A 41 0.25 2.43 16.95
C GLY A 41 1.59 2.00 16.34
N VAL A 42 2.19 2.92 15.58
CA VAL A 42 3.60 2.84 15.18
C VAL A 42 4.41 3.66 16.17
N LEU A 43 5.41 3.05 16.81
CA LEU A 43 6.40 3.72 17.64
C LEU A 43 7.63 4.05 16.78
N LEU A 44 8.20 5.24 16.98
CA LEU A 44 9.41 5.67 16.29
C LEU A 44 10.50 5.87 17.33
N ASP A 45 11.58 5.10 17.20
CA ASP A 45 12.67 5.05 18.15
C ASP A 45 14.02 5.25 17.42
N ALA A 46 15.02 5.79 18.12
CA ALA A 46 16.38 5.95 17.59
C ALA A 46 17.21 4.66 17.68
N GLU A 47 16.75 3.69 18.46
CA GLU A 47 17.44 2.43 18.73
C GLU A 47 16.51 1.26 18.42
N LEU A 48 17.09 0.11 18.08
CA LEU A 48 16.35 -1.13 17.89
C LEU A 48 15.69 -1.55 19.22
N PRO A 49 14.45 -2.07 19.22
CA PRO A 49 13.83 -2.59 20.43
C PRO A 49 14.72 -3.61 21.15
N ILE A 50 14.79 -3.51 22.48
CA ILE A 50 15.71 -4.29 23.33
C ILE A 50 15.48 -5.81 23.20
N ASP A 51 14.27 -6.21 22.83
CA ASP A 51 13.84 -7.59 22.63
C ASP A 51 14.11 -8.13 21.21
N ARG A 52 14.80 -7.37 20.35
CA ARG A 52 15.09 -7.72 18.96
C ARG A 52 16.58 -7.70 18.67
N SER A 53 17.05 -8.70 17.92
CA SER A 53 18.42 -8.77 17.41
C SER A 53 18.60 -8.07 16.07
N GLU A 54 17.54 -7.99 15.26
CA GLU A 54 17.54 -7.35 13.95
C GLU A 54 16.16 -6.78 13.59
N PRO A 55 16.10 -5.76 12.72
CA PRO A 55 14.84 -5.31 12.13
C PRO A 55 14.32 -6.32 11.10
N ASP A 56 13.00 -6.42 11.00
CA ASP A 56 12.30 -7.29 10.05
C ASP A 56 12.44 -6.77 8.60
N VAL A 57 12.43 -5.44 8.42
CA VAL A 57 12.66 -4.77 7.13
C VAL A 57 13.64 -3.61 7.29
N ILE A 58 14.59 -3.48 6.37
CA ILE A 58 15.52 -2.35 6.28
C ILE A 58 15.26 -1.58 4.99
N ILE A 59 14.96 -0.29 5.12
CA ILE A 59 14.81 0.64 4.01
C ILE A 59 16.05 1.53 3.96
N ASN A 60 16.81 1.46 2.87
CA ASN A 60 17.94 2.35 2.64
C ASN A 60 17.56 3.39 1.59
N ALA A 61 17.64 4.67 1.93
CA ALA A 61 17.16 5.72 1.04
C ALA A 61 17.81 7.08 1.33
N TYR A 62 17.74 7.97 0.35
CA TYR A 62 17.89 9.40 0.60
C TYR A 62 16.58 9.95 1.20
N SER A 63 16.68 10.94 2.09
CA SER A 63 15.50 11.56 2.74
C SER A 63 14.45 12.02 1.73
N VAL A 64 14.88 12.55 0.58
CA VAL A 64 13.99 13.00 -0.50
C VAL A 64 13.19 11.84 -1.11
N GLN A 65 13.78 10.64 -1.23
CA GLN A 65 13.08 9.47 -1.75
C GLN A 65 11.95 9.04 -0.80
N ILE A 66 12.20 9.08 0.51
CA ILE A 66 11.18 8.78 1.53
C ILE A 66 10.07 9.81 1.50
N ILE A 67 10.41 11.11 1.49
CA ILE A 67 9.43 12.19 1.37
C ILE A 67 8.58 11.99 0.12
N ASN A 68 9.19 11.68 -1.03
CA ASN A 68 8.44 11.44 -2.26
C ASN A 68 7.51 10.24 -2.11
N ALA A 69 8.00 9.11 -1.60
CA ALA A 69 7.19 7.89 -1.43
C ALA A 69 5.99 8.08 -0.49
N ILE A 70 6.12 8.89 0.59
CA ILE A 70 5.03 9.13 1.55
C ILE A 70 4.17 10.35 1.21
N SER A 71 4.55 11.17 0.23
CA SER A 71 3.82 12.39 -0.14
C SER A 71 3.13 12.30 -1.49
N THR A 72 3.66 11.45 -2.38
CA THR A 72 3.09 11.15 -3.68
C THR A 72 2.27 9.88 -3.58
N HIS A 73 1.20 9.77 -4.36
CA HIS A 73 0.41 8.54 -4.47
C HIS A 73 1.04 7.62 -5.54
N ASP A 74 2.34 7.80 -5.80
CA ASP A 74 3.04 7.19 -6.91
C ASP A 74 3.63 5.85 -6.48
N SER A 75 3.10 4.77 -7.06
CA SER A 75 3.62 3.42 -6.83
C SER A 75 5.06 3.29 -7.32
N GLU A 76 5.46 4.02 -8.36
CA GLU A 76 6.82 3.98 -8.89
C GLU A 76 7.84 4.49 -7.86
N ALA A 77 7.51 5.57 -7.14
CA ALA A 77 8.35 6.11 -6.08
C ALA A 77 8.57 5.11 -4.93
N THR A 78 7.53 4.34 -4.57
CA THR A 78 7.61 3.32 -3.52
C THR A 78 8.37 2.08 -3.97
N GLU A 79 8.19 1.66 -5.22
CA GLU A 79 8.89 0.49 -5.80
C GLU A 79 10.40 0.72 -5.95
N LYS A 80 10.83 1.96 -6.19
CA LYS A 80 12.25 2.33 -6.28
C LYS A 80 12.98 2.36 -4.93
N LEU A 81 12.27 2.27 -3.81
CA LEU A 81 12.92 2.21 -2.49
C LEU A 81 13.64 0.88 -2.32
N GLN A 82 14.92 0.95 -1.92
CA GLN A 82 15.71 -0.24 -1.65
C GLN A 82 15.31 -0.81 -0.29
N MET A 83 14.56 -1.92 -0.31
CA MET A 83 14.11 -2.64 0.89
C MET A 83 14.76 -4.01 0.97
N ARG A 84 15.23 -4.39 2.15
CA ARG A 84 15.72 -5.73 2.48
C ARG A 84 14.85 -6.29 3.60
N GLY A 85 14.48 -7.56 3.50
CA GLY A 85 13.67 -8.26 4.49
C GLY A 85 12.98 -9.45 3.84
N GLU A 86 12.10 -10.12 4.58
CA GLU A 86 11.28 -11.17 4.02
C GLU A 86 10.31 -10.61 2.96
N SER A 87 10.13 -11.30 1.83
CA SER A 87 9.32 -10.81 0.69
C SER A 87 7.91 -10.36 1.10
N VAL A 88 7.25 -11.13 1.97
CA VAL A 88 5.91 -10.81 2.47
C VAL A 88 5.91 -9.51 3.28
N GLN A 89 6.87 -9.36 4.20
CA GLN A 89 6.98 -8.18 5.05
C GLN A 89 7.32 -6.92 4.23
N VAL A 90 8.23 -7.05 3.25
CA VAL A 90 8.56 -5.98 2.32
C VAL A 90 7.33 -5.51 1.54
N GLN A 91 6.50 -6.44 1.03
CA GLN A 91 5.27 -6.09 0.34
C GLN A 91 4.26 -5.37 1.25
N LEU A 92 4.09 -5.84 2.49
CA LEU A 92 3.22 -5.19 3.47
C LEU A 92 3.69 -3.77 3.81
N VAL A 93 5.00 -3.56 3.94
CA VAL A 93 5.59 -2.22 4.15
C VAL A 93 5.36 -1.32 2.95
N LYS A 94 5.54 -1.82 1.72
CA LYS A 94 5.24 -1.05 0.49
C LYS A 94 3.77 -0.61 0.43
N GLN A 95 2.84 -1.53 0.69
CA GLN A 95 1.41 -1.23 0.73
C GLN A 95 1.08 -0.18 1.79
N PHE A 96 1.69 -0.27 2.97
CA PHE A 96 1.54 0.72 4.03
C PHE A 96 2.06 2.11 3.61
N ILE A 97 3.23 2.19 2.98
CA ILE A 97 3.80 3.45 2.47
C ILE A 97 2.91 4.08 1.39
N MET A 98 2.38 3.28 0.47
CA MET A 98 1.43 3.76 -0.53
C MET A 98 0.17 4.33 0.13
N GLN A 99 -0.37 3.64 1.14
CA GLN A 99 -1.56 4.09 1.87
C GLN A 99 -1.29 5.36 2.69
N LEU A 100 -0.07 5.53 3.22
CA LEU A 100 0.38 6.76 3.87
C LEU A 100 0.29 7.96 2.92
N GLY A 101 0.74 7.81 1.66
CA GLY A 101 0.66 8.85 0.63
C GLY A 101 -0.76 9.33 0.34
N VAL A 102 -1.75 8.43 0.49
CA VAL A 102 -3.17 8.69 0.27
C VAL A 102 -3.84 9.39 1.46
N GLY A 103 -3.29 9.25 2.66
CA GLY A 103 -3.88 9.78 3.89
C GLY A 103 -3.81 11.31 4.01
N ASN A 104 -4.94 11.97 4.26
CA ASN A 104 -5.01 13.40 4.58
C ASN A 104 -4.16 13.80 5.80
N LEU A 105 -3.80 12.84 6.65
CA LEU A 105 -3.04 13.04 7.88
C LEU A 105 -1.60 13.52 7.63
N ILE A 106 -0.94 13.02 6.59
CA ILE A 106 0.46 13.34 6.33
C ILE A 106 0.58 14.71 5.65
N ARG A 107 -0.42 15.13 4.86
CA ARG A 107 -0.45 16.47 4.24
C ARG A 107 -0.27 17.58 5.26
N GLY A 108 -0.97 17.51 6.40
CA GLY A 108 -0.88 18.52 7.45
C GLY A 108 0.50 18.61 8.12
N VAL A 109 1.24 17.49 8.19
CA VAL A 109 2.60 17.45 8.76
C VAL A 109 3.63 17.94 7.75
N ILE A 110 3.53 17.50 6.49
CA ILE A 110 4.42 17.96 5.41
C ILE A 110 4.29 19.48 5.20
N GLN A 111 3.08 20.03 5.22
CA GLN A 111 2.86 21.48 5.06
C GLN A 111 3.51 22.30 6.17
N LYS A 112 3.49 21.80 7.41
CA LYS A 112 4.17 22.45 8.53
C LYS A 112 5.70 22.34 8.41
N PHE A 113 6.21 21.21 7.92
CA PHE A 113 7.65 20.94 7.80
C PHE A 113 8.31 21.63 6.60
N LYS A 114 7.60 21.79 5.47
CA LYS A 114 8.06 22.58 4.32
C LYS A 114 8.14 24.10 4.58
N GLY A 115 7.77 24.54 5.79
CA GLY A 115 7.73 25.93 6.19
C GLY A 115 6.52 26.62 5.59
N GLY A 116 5.64 27.12 6.46
CA GLY A 116 4.59 28.08 6.07
C GLY A 116 5.19 29.43 5.68
N LYS A 117 5.95 29.47 4.58
CA LYS A 117 6.38 30.70 3.91
C LYS A 117 5.71 30.78 2.54
N ASP A 118 4.41 31.02 2.58
CA ASP A 118 3.78 31.84 1.55
C ASP A 118 3.14 33.03 2.26
N LYS A 119 3.98 34.01 2.60
CA LYS A 119 3.53 35.41 2.66
C LYS A 119 3.68 36.01 1.27
N ASN A 120 3.03 35.40 0.29
CA ASN A 120 2.49 36.15 -0.84
C ASN A 120 1.00 35.91 -0.74
N HIS A 121 0.26 36.91 -0.26
CA HIS A 121 -1.16 36.93 -0.59
C HIS A 121 -1.23 36.94 -2.11
N PRO A 122 -1.75 35.87 -2.75
CA PRO A 122 -1.82 35.86 -4.20
C PRO A 122 -2.69 37.03 -4.63
N THR A 123 -2.18 37.82 -5.54
CA THR A 123 -2.93 38.89 -6.19
C THR A 123 -4.18 38.28 -6.83
N ASP A 124 -5.31 39.01 -6.92
CA ASP A 124 -6.59 38.41 -7.34
C ASP A 124 -6.55 37.77 -8.73
N ALA A 125 -5.60 38.18 -9.59
CA ALA A 125 -5.27 37.51 -10.86
C ALA A 125 -4.65 36.10 -10.68
N GLU A 126 -3.72 35.93 -9.74
CA GLU A 126 -3.12 34.61 -9.44
C GLU A 126 -4.10 33.66 -8.75
N LYS A 127 -5.10 34.19 -8.03
CA LYS A 127 -6.19 33.39 -7.47
C LYS A 127 -7.11 32.87 -8.56
N ALA A 128 -7.37 33.65 -9.61
CA ALA A 128 -8.20 33.24 -10.74
C ALA A 128 -7.54 32.12 -11.55
N ASP A 129 -6.27 32.29 -11.92
CA ASP A 129 -5.48 31.27 -12.63
C ASP A 129 -5.34 29.97 -11.81
N LYS A 130 -5.06 30.08 -10.51
CA LYS A 130 -4.99 28.91 -9.64
C LYS A 130 -6.34 28.20 -9.56
N LYS A 131 -7.45 28.92 -9.45
CA LYS A 131 -8.79 28.34 -9.37
C LYS A 131 -9.16 27.59 -10.66
N GLU A 132 -8.80 28.13 -11.82
CA GLU A 132 -9.01 27.46 -13.11
C GLU A 132 -8.13 26.20 -13.24
N SER A 133 -6.86 26.28 -12.84
CA SER A 133 -5.95 25.12 -12.81
C SER A 133 -6.42 24.02 -11.85
N TYR A 134 -6.99 24.37 -10.69
CA TYR A 134 -7.56 23.40 -9.76
C TYR A 134 -8.83 22.77 -10.32
N GLN A 135 -9.68 23.53 -11.01
CA GLN A 135 -10.86 22.96 -11.67
C GLN A 135 -10.50 21.99 -12.80
N LEU A 136 -9.46 22.31 -13.58
CA LEU A 136 -8.91 21.41 -14.60
C LEU A 136 -8.37 20.11 -13.96
N ARG A 137 -7.59 20.22 -12.89
CA ARG A 137 -7.09 19.04 -12.15
C ARG A 137 -8.20 18.21 -11.53
N ILE A 138 -9.25 18.85 -11.00
CA ILE A 138 -10.43 18.15 -10.47
C ILE A 138 -11.15 17.39 -11.59
N LYS A 139 -11.29 18.00 -12.78
CA LYS A 139 -11.86 17.31 -13.95
C LYS A 139 -10.99 16.13 -14.40
N GLU A 140 -9.67 16.30 -14.47
CA GLU A 140 -8.75 15.20 -14.79
C GLU A 140 -8.83 14.06 -13.77
N GLN A 141 -8.87 14.40 -12.47
CA GLN A 141 -9.04 13.43 -11.40
C GLN A 141 -10.38 12.69 -11.49
N GLN A 142 -11.47 13.40 -11.79
CA GLN A 142 -12.79 12.79 -11.98
C GLN A 142 -12.77 11.80 -13.16
N THR A 143 -12.08 12.14 -14.24
CA THR A 143 -11.89 11.23 -15.38
C THR A 143 -11.12 9.99 -14.98
N GLN A 144 -10.01 10.13 -14.24
CA GLN A 144 -9.22 8.98 -13.77
C GLN A 144 -10.02 8.09 -12.80
N ILE A 145 -10.79 8.68 -11.88
CA ILE A 145 -11.67 7.95 -10.96
C ILE A 145 -12.72 7.15 -11.74
N ASN A 146 -13.35 7.77 -12.74
CA ASN A 146 -14.31 7.08 -13.59
C ASN A 146 -13.65 5.91 -14.34
N THR A 147 -12.46 6.11 -14.91
CA THR A 147 -11.71 5.03 -15.58
C THR A 147 -11.33 3.90 -14.63
N LEU A 148 -10.84 4.22 -13.43
CA LEU A 148 -10.47 3.23 -12.41
C LEU A 148 -11.71 2.46 -11.91
N THR A 149 -12.84 3.15 -11.77
CA THR A 149 -14.12 2.53 -11.38
C THR A 149 -14.59 1.53 -12.45
N ILE A 150 -14.49 1.90 -13.73
CA ILE A 150 -14.80 1.01 -14.85
C ILE A 150 -13.87 -0.20 -14.86
N LYS A 151 -12.55 0.00 -14.76
CA LYS A 151 -11.57 -1.09 -14.71
C LYS A 151 -11.76 -2.03 -13.52
N ASN A 152 -12.07 -1.51 -12.34
CA ASN A 152 -12.39 -2.35 -11.19
C ASN A 152 -13.64 -3.20 -11.43
N ARG A 153 -14.68 -2.62 -12.03
CA ARG A 153 -15.90 -3.35 -12.36
C ARG A 153 -15.64 -4.43 -13.42
N GLU A 154 -14.80 -4.15 -14.40
CA GLU A 154 -14.33 -5.13 -15.39
C GLU A 154 -13.54 -6.26 -14.71
N LEU A 155 -12.59 -5.94 -13.84
CA LEU A 155 -11.81 -6.94 -13.09
C LEU A 155 -12.70 -7.80 -12.17
N GLU A 156 -13.65 -7.20 -11.45
CA GLU A 156 -14.63 -7.95 -10.64
C GLU A 156 -15.48 -8.90 -11.49
N THR A 157 -15.87 -8.45 -12.69
CA THR A 157 -16.66 -9.27 -13.62
C THR A 157 -15.81 -10.43 -14.15
N THR A 158 -14.56 -10.15 -14.53
CA THR A 158 -13.61 -11.17 -15.02
C THR A 158 -13.31 -12.20 -13.93
N LEU A 159 -13.17 -11.77 -12.68
CA LEU A 159 -12.99 -12.66 -11.52
C LEU A 159 -14.22 -13.55 -11.28
N LYS A 160 -15.43 -13.00 -11.36
CA LYS A 160 -16.67 -13.79 -11.25
C LYS A 160 -16.79 -14.81 -12.37
N GLU A 161 -16.44 -14.44 -13.60
CA GLU A 161 -16.43 -15.37 -14.73
C GLU A 161 -15.40 -16.49 -14.54
N LEU A 162 -14.17 -16.15 -14.14
CA LEU A 162 -13.12 -17.14 -13.86
C LEU A 162 -13.51 -18.08 -12.72
N GLN A 163 -14.06 -17.56 -11.62
CA GLN A 163 -14.56 -18.38 -10.51
C GLN A 163 -15.72 -19.29 -10.94
N SER A 164 -16.63 -18.79 -11.78
CA SER A 164 -17.72 -19.60 -12.32
C SER A 164 -17.18 -20.74 -13.19
N LYS A 165 -16.24 -20.46 -14.10
CA LYS A 165 -15.56 -21.49 -14.91
C LYS A 165 -14.82 -22.51 -14.03
N GLN A 166 -14.14 -22.05 -12.98
CA GLN A 166 -13.44 -22.92 -12.03
C GLN A 166 -14.40 -23.84 -11.28
N LYS A 167 -15.56 -23.34 -10.82
CA LYS A 167 -16.59 -24.17 -10.17
C LYS A 167 -17.12 -25.25 -11.11
N THR A 168 -17.40 -24.89 -12.37
CA THR A 168 -17.85 -25.85 -13.38
C THR A 168 -16.80 -26.92 -13.63
N LEU A 169 -15.53 -26.54 -13.81
CA LEU A 169 -14.42 -27.49 -13.98
C LEU A 169 -14.29 -28.43 -12.78
N MET A 170 -14.36 -27.90 -11.55
CA MET A 170 -14.29 -28.71 -10.33
C MET A 170 -15.40 -29.77 -10.28
N ILE A 171 -16.64 -29.41 -10.62
CA ILE A 171 -17.77 -30.35 -10.66
C ILE A 171 -17.53 -31.46 -11.70
N VAL A 172 -17.10 -31.09 -12.91
CA VAL A 172 -16.80 -32.06 -13.98
C VAL A 172 -15.67 -33.01 -13.57
N THR A 173 -14.61 -32.49 -12.94
CA THR A 173 -13.50 -33.30 -12.44
C THR A 173 -13.96 -34.30 -11.37
N ILE A 174 -14.83 -33.89 -10.44
CA ILE A 174 -15.37 -34.81 -9.42
C ILE A 174 -16.15 -35.95 -10.07
N ILE A 175 -17.03 -35.65 -11.02
CA ILE A 175 -17.82 -36.66 -11.74
C ILE A 175 -16.90 -37.63 -12.49
N ALA A 176 -15.88 -37.11 -13.19
CA ALA A 176 -14.91 -37.94 -13.91
C ALA A 176 -14.13 -38.89 -12.99
N ILE A 177 -13.76 -38.43 -11.79
CA ILE A 177 -13.09 -39.26 -10.78
C ILE A 177 -14.01 -40.39 -10.31
N VAL A 178 -15.29 -40.10 -10.02
CA VAL A 178 -16.25 -41.12 -9.59
C VAL A 178 -16.44 -42.19 -10.65
N VAL A 179 -16.58 -41.81 -11.92
CA VAL A 179 -16.69 -42.75 -13.04
C VAL A 179 -15.42 -43.59 -13.18
N MET A 180 -14.25 -42.97 -13.11
CA MET A 180 -12.96 -43.67 -13.19
C MET A 180 -12.82 -44.73 -12.09
N ILE A 181 -13.13 -44.38 -10.84
CA ILE A 181 -13.07 -45.32 -9.71
C ILE A 181 -14.06 -46.47 -9.92
N GLY A 182 -15.29 -46.17 -10.33
CA GLY A 182 -16.30 -47.19 -10.64
C GLY A 182 -15.85 -48.15 -11.74
N SER A 183 -15.23 -47.64 -12.81
CA SER A 183 -14.68 -48.45 -13.90
C SER A 183 -13.52 -49.34 -13.44
N ILE A 184 -12.63 -48.85 -12.59
CA ILE A 184 -11.51 -49.65 -12.03
C ILE A 184 -12.06 -50.80 -11.17
N ILE A 185 -13.05 -50.53 -10.32
CA ILE A 185 -13.67 -51.57 -9.47
C ILE A 185 -14.34 -52.63 -10.34
N ALA A 186 -15.11 -52.22 -11.36
CA ALA A 186 -15.77 -53.16 -12.27
C ALA A 186 -14.77 -54.03 -13.04
N LEU A 187 -13.63 -53.47 -13.44
CA LEU A 187 -12.55 -54.19 -14.14
C LEU A 187 -11.82 -55.18 -13.22
N LEU A 188 -11.68 -54.86 -11.93
CA LEU A 188 -11.07 -55.76 -10.93
C LEU A 188 -12.01 -56.88 -10.46
N MET A 189 -13.32 -56.72 -10.62
CA MET A 189 -14.34 -57.71 -10.22
C MET A 189 -14.72 -58.68 -11.36
N ASN A 190 -14.24 -58.45 -12.58
CA ASN A 190 -14.50 -59.26 -13.77
C ASN A 190 -13.24 -60.03 -14.19
#